data_AF-A0A318QDS1-F1
#
_entry.id   AF-A0A318QDS1-F1
#
_cell.length_a   1.000
_cell.length_b   1.000
_cell.length_c   1.000
_cell.angle_alpha   90.00
_cell.angle_beta   90.00
_cell.angle_gamma   90.00
#
_symmetry.space_group_name_H-M   'P 1'
#
loop_
_entity.id
_entity.type
_entity.pdbx_description
1 polymer ?
#
loop_
_entity_poly.entity_id
_entity_poly.type
_entity_poly.pdbx_seq_one_letter_code
_entity_poly.pdbx_strand_id
1 'polypeptide(L)'
;MAGSGIKQARDLEIMDTDAMTVALLREYGLPGARERARHHVGRCVEAGLVDDAAFWMRVSNQLENLASSDYGPGNLFTPSGQISPTATRLG
;
A
#
# COMPACT_ATOMS: atom_id res chain seq x y z
N MET A 1 -20.38 -11.00 40.51
CA MET A 1 -19.52 -11.67 39.52
C MET A 1 -20.38 -11.86 38.28
N ALA A 2 -20.11 -11.40 37.07
CA ALA A 2 -19.03 -10.67 36.41
C ALA A 2 -19.76 -9.70 35.42
N GLY A 3 -19.28 -8.51 35.05
CA GLY A 3 -17.97 -8.20 34.48
C GLY A 3 -18.09 -8.10 32.94
N SER A 4 -17.78 -6.92 32.39
CA SER A 4 -17.52 -6.61 30.96
C SER A 4 -18.68 -6.78 29.97
N GLY A 5 -18.89 -5.91 28.98
CA GLY A 5 -18.09 -4.81 28.47
C GLY A 5 -18.73 -4.35 27.15
N ILE A 6 -19.24 -3.13 27.14
CA ILE A 6 -19.19 -2.13 26.06
C ILE A 6 -18.65 -2.59 24.69
N LYS A 7 -19.40 -2.20 23.64
CA LYS A 7 -18.94 -1.86 22.27
C LYS A 7 -18.63 -3.01 21.31
N GLN A 8 -19.64 -3.56 20.62
CA GLN A 8 -19.36 -4.19 19.32
C GLN A 8 -20.58 -4.27 18.37
N ALA A 9 -21.41 -3.22 18.35
CA ALA A 9 -22.61 -3.20 17.50
C ALA A 9 -22.66 -1.97 16.56
N ARG A 10 -21.50 -1.47 16.09
CA ARG A 10 -21.44 -0.27 15.23
C ARG A 10 -20.53 -0.37 14.00
N ASP A 11 -19.94 -1.53 13.71
CA ASP A 11 -18.88 -1.67 12.70
C ASP A 11 -19.20 -2.67 11.58
N LEU A 12 -20.49 -2.96 11.32
CA LEU A 12 -20.87 -3.94 10.29
C LEU A 12 -21.23 -3.33 8.92
N GLU A 13 -21.22 -2.00 8.77
CA GLU A 13 -21.61 -1.33 7.51
C GLU A 13 -20.62 -0.25 7.02
N ILE A 14 -19.43 -0.19 7.60
CA ILE A 14 -18.29 0.43 6.91
C ILE A 14 -17.58 -0.74 6.28
N MET A 15 -17.62 -0.87 4.95
CA MET A 15 -16.73 -1.80 4.25
C MET A 15 -15.32 -1.46 4.73
N ASP A 16 -14.77 -2.33 5.58
CA ASP A 16 -13.57 -1.96 6.32
C ASP A 16 -12.46 -1.81 5.29
N THR A 17 -11.93 -0.59 5.18
CA THR A 17 -10.90 -0.25 4.21
C THR A 17 -9.69 -1.18 4.41
N ASP A 18 -9.41 -1.57 5.66
CA ASP A 18 -8.38 -2.55 6.01
C ASP A 18 -8.73 -3.96 5.46
N ALA A 19 -9.98 -4.41 5.65
CA ALA A 19 -10.42 -5.71 5.12
C ALA A 19 -10.28 -5.78 3.59
N MET A 20 -10.63 -4.71 2.88
CA MET A 20 -10.46 -4.64 1.42
C MET A 20 -8.98 -4.60 1.01
N THR A 21 -8.16 -3.83 1.73
CA THR A 21 -6.70 -3.78 1.54
C THR A 21 -6.09 -5.18 1.72
N VAL A 22 -6.44 -5.89 2.79
CA VAL A 22 -5.97 -7.26 3.08
C VAL A 22 -6.45 -8.25 2.02
N ALA A 23 -7.69 -8.14 1.56
CA ALA A 23 -8.23 -9.00 0.51
C ALA A 23 -7.44 -8.83 -0.80
N LEU A 24 -7.22 -7.58 -1.25
CA LEU A 24 -6.44 -7.29 -2.45
C LEU A 24 -5.00 -7.77 -2.34
N LEU A 25 -4.37 -7.59 -1.17
CA LEU A 25 -3.01 -8.07 -0.93
C LEU A 25 -2.91 -9.60 -1.02
N ARG A 26 -3.89 -10.32 -0.48
CA ARG A 26 -3.92 -11.79 -0.53
C ARG A 26 -4.15 -12.32 -1.94
N GLU A 27 -4.95 -11.63 -2.74
CA GLU A 27 -5.32 -12.09 -4.09
C GLU A 27 -4.29 -11.70 -5.15
N TYR A 28 -3.76 -10.47 -5.10
CA TYR A 28 -2.94 -9.89 -6.17
C TYR A 28 -1.51 -9.53 -5.76
N GLY A 29 -1.20 -9.57 -4.45
CA GLY A 29 0.04 -9.02 -3.91
C GLY A 29 0.09 -7.49 -3.98
N LEU A 30 1.08 -6.88 -3.33
CA LEU A 30 1.20 -5.42 -3.21
C LEU A 30 1.20 -4.65 -4.56
N PRO A 31 1.98 -5.02 -5.59
CA PRO A 31 1.96 -4.28 -6.85
C PRO A 31 0.61 -4.40 -7.57
N GLY A 32 0.01 -5.59 -7.62
CA GLY A 32 -1.29 -5.81 -8.28
C GLY A 32 -2.46 -5.17 -7.53
N ALA A 33 -2.44 -5.22 -6.19
CA ALA A 33 -3.42 -4.55 -5.34
C ALA A 33 -3.45 -3.04 -5.60
N ARG A 34 -2.28 -2.40 -5.72
CA ARG A 34 -2.16 -0.96 -6.01
C ARG A 34 -2.74 -0.60 -7.37
N GLU A 35 -2.41 -1.36 -8.40
CA GLU A 35 -2.94 -1.14 -9.75
C GLU A 35 -4.46 -1.27 -9.78
N ARG A 36 -5.00 -2.31 -9.14
CA ARG A 36 -6.45 -2.52 -9.03
C ARG A 36 -7.15 -1.39 -8.28
N ALA A 37 -6.63 -0.98 -7.12
CA ALA A 37 -7.23 0.11 -6.36
C ALA A 37 -7.29 1.41 -7.18
N ARG A 38 -6.21 1.78 -7.87
CA ARG A 38 -6.20 2.98 -8.75
C ARG A 38 -7.17 2.86 -9.93
N HIS A 39 -7.26 1.68 -10.54
CA HIS A 39 -8.23 1.43 -11.60
C HIS A 39 -9.67 1.61 -11.09
N HIS A 40 -9.99 1.10 -9.90
CA HIS A 40 -11.31 1.27 -9.29
C HIS A 40 -11.62 2.74 -8.96
N VAL A 41 -10.65 3.53 -8.48
CA VAL A 41 -10.81 4.99 -8.31
C VAL A 41 -11.21 5.64 -9.63
N GLY A 42 -10.47 5.38 -10.72
CA GLY A 42 -10.76 5.94 -12.04
C GLY A 42 -12.17 5.61 -12.52
N ARG A 43 -12.57 4.33 -12.40
CA ARG A 43 -13.92 3.87 -12.79
C ARG A 43 -15.03 4.51 -11.97
N CYS A 44 -14.83 4.69 -10.67
CA CYS A 44 -15.82 5.34 -9.80
C CYS A 44 -15.95 6.83 -10.13
N VAL A 45 -14.85 7.52 -10.43
CA VAL A 45 -14.86 8.93 -10.87
C VAL A 45 -15.59 9.08 -12.21
N GLU A 46 -15.31 8.22 -13.19
CA GLU A 46 -16.00 8.20 -14.49
C GLU A 46 -17.51 7.96 -14.35
N ALA A 47 -17.91 7.14 -13.39
CA ALA A 47 -19.32 6.84 -13.11
C ALA A 47 -20.01 7.88 -12.20
N GLY A 48 -19.29 8.88 -11.70
CA GLY A 48 -19.83 9.87 -10.76
C GLY A 48 -20.11 9.32 -9.35
N LEU A 49 -19.53 8.18 -8.99
CA LEU A 49 -19.69 7.53 -7.68
C LEU A 49 -18.66 8.08 -6.70
N VAL A 50 -18.96 9.24 -6.11
CA VAL A 50 -18.02 10.00 -5.26
C VAL A 50 -17.63 9.22 -4.00
N ASP A 51 -18.60 8.59 -3.32
CA ASP A 51 -18.34 7.85 -2.08
C ASP A 51 -17.49 6.61 -2.32
N ASP A 52 -17.75 5.88 -3.41
CA ASP A 52 -16.96 4.71 -3.81
C ASP A 52 -15.55 5.13 -4.25
N ALA A 53 -15.42 6.24 -5.00
CA ALA A 53 -14.12 6.77 -5.36
C ALA A 53 -13.30 7.15 -4.11
N ALA A 54 -13.94 7.78 -3.12
CA ALA A 54 -13.30 8.13 -1.85
C ALA A 54 -12.94 6.89 -1.01
N PHE A 55 -13.72 5.82 -1.09
CA PHE A 55 -13.38 4.53 -0.50
C PHE A 55 -12.13 3.92 -1.17
N TRP A 56 -12.14 3.77 -2.50
CA TRP A 56 -11.01 3.19 -3.23
C TRP A 56 -9.74 4.03 -3.14
N MET A 57 -9.88 5.35 -3.00
CA MET A 57 -8.75 6.25 -2.76
C MET A 57 -8.13 6.00 -1.37
N ARG A 58 -8.94 5.74 -0.33
CA ARG A 58 -8.44 5.35 0.99
C ARG A 58 -7.71 4.00 0.95
N VAL A 59 -8.26 3.01 0.26
CA VAL A 59 -7.61 1.70 0.03
C VAL A 59 -6.28 1.88 -0.69
N SER A 60 -6.26 2.68 -1.77
CA SER A 60 -5.03 2.97 -2.52
C SER A 60 -3.97 3.62 -1.64
N ASN A 61 -4.33 4.62 -0.83
CA ASN A 61 -3.38 5.30 0.04
C ASN A 61 -2.77 4.37 1.10
N GLN A 62 -3.54 3.43 1.65
CA GLN A 62 -3.00 2.41 2.56
C GLN A 62 -1.97 1.51 1.87
N LEU A 63 -2.27 1.06 0.64
CA LEU A 63 -1.36 0.24 -0.15
C LEU A 63 -0.06 0.99 -0.55
N GLU A 64 -0.17 2.29 -0.86
CA GLU A 64 1.00 3.14 -1.11
C GLU A 64 1.88 3.27 0.15
N ASN A 65 1.28 3.49 1.32
CA ASN A 65 2.00 3.58 2.59
C ASN A 65 2.73 2.27 2.94
N LEU A 66 2.13 1.11 2.65
CA LEU A 66 2.79 -0.19 2.82
C LEU A 66 4.02 -0.32 1.90
N ALA A 67 3.89 0.08 0.62
CA ALA A 67 5.00 0.08 -0.32
C ALA A 67 6.13 1.05 0.08
N SER A 68 5.78 2.21 0.66
CA SER A 68 6.76 3.14 1.22
C SER A 68 7.38 2.64 2.52
N SER A 69 6.68 1.81 3.30
CA SER A 69 7.22 1.19 4.51
C SER A 69 8.22 0.07 4.20
N ASP A 70 8.05 -0.68 3.11
CA ASP A 70 9.08 -1.58 2.56
C ASP A 70 10.34 -0.83 2.08
N TYR A 71 10.20 0.49 1.86
CA TYR A 71 11.30 1.44 1.63
C TYR A 71 11.72 2.18 2.91
N GLY A 72 11.83 1.47 4.04
CA GLY A 72 12.58 1.97 5.19
C GLY A 72 14.06 2.26 4.83
N PRO A 73 14.76 3.21 5.49
CA PRO A 73 16.15 3.56 5.17
C PRO A 73 17.09 2.41 5.56
N GLY A 74 17.25 1.42 4.68
CA GLY A 74 17.92 0.17 5.06
C GLY A 74 18.22 -0.77 3.90
N ASN A 75 18.91 -0.26 2.87
CA ASN A 75 19.88 -1.00 2.05
C ASN A 75 20.40 -0.02 0.98
N LEU A 76 21.56 0.63 1.07
CA LEU A 76 22.89 -0.01 1.11
C LEU A 76 23.01 -1.25 0.20
N PHE A 77 22.32 -1.25 -0.95
CA PHE A 77 22.91 -1.83 -2.15
C PHE A 77 23.48 -0.69 -2.99
N THR A 78 24.63 -0.19 -2.55
CA THR A 78 25.63 0.25 -3.52
C THR A 78 26.15 -1.03 -4.19
N PRO A 79 25.88 -1.29 -5.48
CA PRO A 79 26.97 -1.82 -6.26
C PRO A 79 27.97 -0.67 -6.36
N SER A 80 28.88 -0.56 -5.39
CA SER A 80 30.15 0.17 -5.59
C SER A 80 31.01 -0.62 -6.58
N GLY A 81 30.45 -0.94 -7.74
CA GLY A 81 31.18 -1.15 -8.98
C GLY A 81 31.38 0.22 -9.60
N GLN A 82 32.10 1.11 -8.91
CA GLN A 82 32.66 2.30 -9.55
C GLN A 82 33.82 1.81 -10.40
N ILE A 83 33.50 1.30 -11.59
CA ILE A 83 34.41 1.32 -12.72
C ILE A 83 34.61 2.79 -13.08
N SER A 84 35.71 3.38 -12.58
CA SER A 84 36.38 4.46 -13.27
C SER A 84 37.78 4.00 -13.68
N PRO A 85 38.17 4.24 -14.94
CA PRO A 85 39.40 3.75 -15.51
C PRO A 85 40.60 4.65 -15.14
N THR A 86 41.80 4.11 -15.40
CA THR A 86 43.07 4.82 -15.63
C THR A 86 43.99 5.05 -14.43
N ALA A 87 44.98 4.16 -14.35
CA ALA A 87 46.43 4.37 -14.17
C ALA A 87 46.93 5.48 -13.24
N THR A 88 47.78 5.11 -12.26
CA THR A 88 49.21 5.50 -12.19
C THR A 88 49.89 4.88 -10.93
N ARG A 89 50.86 3.98 -11.18
CA ARG A 89 52.18 3.77 -10.54
C ARG A 89 52.28 3.57 -9.00
N LEU A 90 52.88 2.43 -8.60
CA LEU A 90 54.20 2.36 -7.92
C LEU A 90 54.68 0.91 -7.78
N GLY A 91 55.96 0.69 -8.14
CA GLY A 91 56.67 -0.58 -8.23
C GLY A 91 57.76 -0.45 -9.29
#